data_AF-A0A954JQH5-F1
#
_entry.id   AF-A0A954JQH5-F1
#
_cell.length_a   1.000
_cell.length_b   1.000
_cell.length_c   1.000
_cell.angle_alpha   90.00
_cell.angle_beta   90.00
_cell.angle_gamma   90.00
#
_symmetry.space_group_name_H-M   'P 1'
#
loop_
_entity.id
_entity.type
_entity.pdbx_description
1 polymer ?
#
loop_
_entity_poly.entity_id
_entity_poly.type
_entity_poly.pdbx_seq_one_letter_code
_entity_poly.pdbx_strand_id
1 'polypeptide(L)' 'MSTPSPSLAAAPACRACSAPLEHTFVDLGKSPPCESFLRADQLEQGEVFFPLHAMV' A
#
# COMPACT_ATOMS: atom_id res chain seq x y z
N MET A 1 12.07 15.14 -13.57
CA MET A 1 12.20 13.92 -14.40
C MET A 1 12.58 12.78 -13.49
N SER A 2 12.01 11.58 -13.72
CA SER A 2 12.05 10.36 -12.89
C SER A 2 10.84 10.15 -11.97
N THR A 3 9.70 9.84 -12.57
CA THR A 3 8.67 9.01 -11.93
C THR A 3 9.12 7.54 -12.00
N PRO A 4 9.02 6.75 -10.91
CA PRO A 4 9.48 5.37 -10.90
C PRO A 4 8.61 4.49 -11.82
N SER A 5 9.27 3.65 -12.61
CA SER A 5 8.64 2.56 -13.37
C SER A 5 7.81 1.68 -12.45
N PRO A 6 6.63 1.17 -12.88
CA PRO A 6 5.99 0.08 -12.18
C PRO A 6 6.94 -1.11 -12.22
N SER A 7 7.44 -1.50 -11.06
CA SER A 7 8.15 -2.76 -10.89
C SER A 7 7.25 -3.85 -11.45
N LEU A 8 7.78 -4.69 -12.33
CA LEU A 8 7.11 -5.83 -12.93
C LEU A 8 6.92 -6.92 -11.84
N ALA A 9 6.18 -6.59 -10.79
CA ALA A 9 5.79 -7.53 -9.77
C ALA A 9 4.84 -8.54 -10.42
N ALA A 10 5.11 -9.83 -10.23
CA ALA A 10 4.16 -10.87 -10.58
C ALA A 10 2.78 -10.49 -10.03
N ALA A 11 1.73 -10.65 -10.84
CA ALA A 11 0.37 -10.36 -10.42
C ALA A 11 0.11 -11.04 -9.07
N PRO A 12 -0.36 -10.30 -8.04
CA PRO A 12 -0.56 -10.89 -6.73
C PRO A 12 -1.56 -12.04 -6.85
N ALA A 13 -1.31 -13.12 -6.11
CA ALA A 13 -2.19 -14.27 -6.09
C ALA A 13 -3.17 -14.18 -4.91
N CYS A 14 -4.38 -14.69 -5.11
CA CYS A 14 -5.36 -14.86 -4.05
C CYS A 14 -4.75 -15.70 -2.92
N ARG A 15 -4.76 -15.18 -1.69
CA ARG A 15 -4.16 -15.86 -0.52
C ARG A 15 -4.89 -17.16 -0.13
N ALA A 16 -6.11 -17.37 -0.62
CA ALA A 16 -6.92 -18.55 -0.30
C ALA A 16 -6.82 -19.66 -1.36
N CYS A 17 -6.85 -19.32 -2.65
CA CYS A 17 -6.91 -20.29 -3.75
C CYS A 17 -5.78 -20.17 -4.78
N SER A 18 -4.88 -19.20 -4.62
CA SER A 18 -3.76 -18.92 -5.53
C SER A 18 -4.14 -18.51 -6.97
N ALA A 19 -5.41 -18.22 -7.24
CA ALA A 19 -5.82 -17.62 -8.51
C ALA A 19 -5.17 -16.24 -8.70
N PRO A 20 -4.81 -15.84 -9.93
CA PRO A 20 -4.26 -14.51 -10.19
C PRO A 20 -5.30 -13.42 -9.88
N LEU A 21 -4.87 -12.33 -9.23
CA LEU A 21 -5.66 -11.11 -9.06
C LEU A 21 -5.27 -10.14 -10.18
N GLU A 22 -6.23 -9.80 -11.04
CA GLU A 22 -5.96 -9.09 -12.30
C GLU A 22 -6.59 -7.69 -12.33
N HIS A 23 -7.55 -7.43 -11.44
CA HIS A 23 -8.29 -6.18 -11.47
C HIS A 23 -8.00 -5.34 -10.24
N THR A 24 -7.73 -4.05 -10.45
CA THR A 24 -7.75 -3.07 -9.35
C THR A 24 -9.18 -2.91 -8.87
N PHE A 25 -9.41 -3.25 -7.61
CA PHE A 25 -10.66 -2.89 -6.94
C PHE A 25 -10.58 -1.44 -6.44
N VAL A 26 -9.51 -1.10 -5.72
CA VAL A 26 -9.21 0.28 -5.30
C VAL A 26 -7.71 0.46 -5.06
N ASP A 27 -7.16 1.62 -5.46
CA ASP A 27 -5.82 2.08 -5.11
C ASP A 27 -5.93 3.33 -4.25
N LEU A 28 -5.50 3.23 -2.99
CA LEU A 28 -5.51 4.32 -2.01
C LEU A 28 -4.15 5.04 -1.93
N GLY A 29 -3.18 4.63 -2.74
CA GLY A 29 -1.84 5.20 -2.73
C GLY A 29 -1.10 4.92 -1.42
N LYS A 30 -0.35 5.91 -0.93
CA LYS A 30 0.45 5.79 0.30
C LYS A 30 -0.39 6.22 1.50
N SER A 31 -0.52 5.34 2.50
CA SER A 31 -1.24 5.62 3.74
C SER A 31 -0.42 5.15 4.96
N PRO A 32 -0.56 5.82 6.13
CA PRO A 32 0.04 5.34 7.37
C PRO A 32 -0.80 4.19 7.98
N PRO A 33 -0.26 3.45 8.96
CA PRO A 33 -1.05 2.48 9.72
C PRO A 33 -2.20 3.17 10.48
N CYS A 34 -3.42 2.67 10.33
CA CYS A 34 -4.63 3.26 10.94
C CYS A 34 -4.56 3.35 12.47
N GLU A 35 -3.90 2.40 13.12
CA GLU A 35 -3.82 2.29 14.57
C GLU A 35 -2.56 2.95 15.17
N SER A 36 -1.81 3.73 14.38
CA SER A 36 -0.64 4.47 14.84
C SER A 36 -1.01 5.85 15.39
N PHE A 37 -1.66 5.90 16.54
CA PHE A 37 -2.05 7.16 17.18
C PHE A 37 -0.86 7.92 17.75
N LEU A 38 -0.72 9.19 17.38
CA LEU A 38 0.35 10.07 17.85
C LEU A 38 0.00 10.71 19.20
N ARG A 39 0.97 10.76 20.10
CA ARG A 39 0.95 11.64 21.27
C ARG A 39 1.40 13.05 20.89
N ALA A 40 1.12 14.03 21.74
CA ALA A 40 1.48 15.43 21.48
C ALA A 40 3.00 15.65 21.28
N ASP A 41 3.84 14.87 21.98
CA ASP A 41 5.30 14.90 21.85
C ASP A 41 5.82 14.27 20.55
N GLN A 42 4.95 13.68 19.74
CA GLN A 42 5.32 12.96 18.52
C GLN A 42 4.93 13.69 17.23
N LEU A 43 4.28 14.86 17.32
CA LEU A 43 3.78 15.60 16.14
C LEU A 43 4.87 16.02 15.16
N GLU A 44 6.11 16.25 15.63
CA GLU A 44 7.25 16.62 14.78
C GLU A 44 8.05 15.40 14.29
N GLN A 45 7.65 14.19 14.66
CA GLN A 45 8.27 12.96 14.19
C GLN A 45 7.76 12.61 12.80
N GLY A 46 8.64 12.06 11.96
CA GLY A 46 8.24 11.56 10.65
C GLY A 46 7.31 10.35 10.77
N GLU A 47 6.31 10.29 9.89
CA GLU A 47 5.37 9.16 9.81
C GLU A 47 5.75 8.21 8.67
N VAL A 48 5.56 6.90 8.88
CA VAL A 48 5.85 5.87 7.88
C VAL A 48 4.61 5.58 7.04
N PHE A 49 4.77 5.62 5.72
CA PHE A 49 3.70 5.39 4.76
C PHE A 49 3.94 4.11 3.96
N PHE A 50 2.86 3.36 3.73
CA PHE A 50 2.87 2.11 2.97
C PHE A 50 1.93 2.21 1.77
N PRO A 51 2.27 1.62 0.60
CA PRO A 51 1.36 1.55 -0.53
C PRO A 51 0.18 0.62 -0.21
N LEU A 52 -1.05 1.07 -0.50
CA LEU A 52 -2.28 0.36 -0.22
C LEU A 52 -3.11 0.20 -1.50
N HIS A 53 -2.98 -0.96 -2.13
CA HIS A 53 -3.64 -1.31 -3.38
C HIS A 53 -4.39 -2.64 -3.22
N ALA A 54 -5.71 -2.60 -3.32
CA ALA A 54 -6.57 -3.76 -3.24
C ALA A 54 -6.94 -4.28 -4.65
N MET A 55 -6.77 -5.58 -4.84
CA MET A 55 -7.01 -6.27 -6.11
C MET A 55 -7.98 -7.44 -5.94
N VAL A 56 -8.66 -7.82 -7.03
CA VAL A 56 -9.61 -8.94 -7.12
C VAL A 56 -9.35 -9.81 -8.35
#